data_AF-A0A485D184-F1
#
_entry.id   AF-A0A485D184-F1
#
_cell.length_a   1.000
_cell.length_b   1.000
_cell.length_c   1.000
_cell.angle_alpha   90.00
_cell.angle_beta   90.00
_cell.angle_gamma   90.00
#
_symmetry.space_group_name_H-M   'P 1'
#
loop_
_entity.id
_entity.type
_entity.pdbx_description
1 polymer ?
#
loop_
_entity_poly.entity_id
_entity_poly.type
_entity_poly.pdbx_seq_one_letter_code
_entity_poly.pdbx_strand_id
1 'polypeptide(L)'
;MGVDIFPGFAAASILYDDAGAVAGITTGDMGLNAQGEEKPGFTPGMNLLAKYTLFAEGCRGHLGKQLIANYHLDAGRDPQHYALGIKELWEIAPEKSRPGEVIHASGWPLSEGASGGEFSVPHRE
;
A
#
# COMPACT_ATOMS: atom_id res chain seq x y z
N MET A 1 17.71 2.37 -18.06
CA MET A 1 17.30 3.34 -17.01
C MET A 1 17.90 2.84 -15.71
N GLY A 2 18.87 3.56 -15.14
CA GLY A 2 19.67 3.13 -13.97
C GLY A 2 18.96 3.38 -12.65
N VAL A 3 17.82 2.71 -12.45
CA VAL A 3 17.08 2.76 -11.19
C VAL A 3 17.49 1.57 -10.33
N ASP A 4 17.88 1.84 -9.09
CA ASP A 4 18.10 0.80 -8.10
C ASP A 4 16.76 0.39 -7.46
N ILE A 5 16.42 -0.89 -7.56
CA ILE A 5 15.15 -1.44 -7.08
C ILE A 5 15.46 -2.39 -5.92
N PHE A 6 14.88 -2.11 -4.76
CA PHE A 6 15.04 -2.91 -3.54
C PHE A 6 13.71 -3.59 -3.16
N PRO A 7 13.31 -4.67 -3.86
CA PRO A 7 12.08 -5.38 -3.54
C PRO A 7 12.22 -6.09 -2.19
N GLY A 8 11.12 -6.19 -1.43
CA GLY A 8 11.11 -6.86 -0.13
C GLY A 8 11.63 -6.02 1.04
N PHE A 9 12.08 -4.78 0.80
CA PHE A 9 12.47 -3.84 1.85
C PHE A 9 11.35 -2.83 2.10
N ALA A 10 10.60 -3.01 3.17
CA ALA A 10 9.60 -2.04 3.60
C ALA A 10 10.28 -0.81 4.21
N ALA A 11 9.88 0.39 3.79
CA ALA A 11 10.15 1.61 4.55
C ALA A 11 9.32 1.56 5.84
N ALA A 12 9.98 1.59 6.99
CA ALA A 12 9.36 1.36 8.30
C ALA A 12 9.22 2.64 9.13
N SER A 13 10.08 3.63 8.91
CA SER A 13 10.02 4.92 9.60
C SER A 13 10.53 6.06 8.72
N ILE A 14 10.14 7.29 9.10
CA ILE A 14 10.50 8.52 8.39
C ILE A 14 11.66 9.18 9.14
N LEU A 15 12.67 9.60 8.40
CA LEU A 15 13.77 10.40 8.93
C LEU A 15 13.45 11.87 8.71
N TYR A 16 13.57 12.67 9.77
CA TYR A 16 13.44 14.12 9.71
C TYR A 16 14.78 14.79 10.02
N ASP A 17 15.04 15.95 9.42
CA ASP A 17 16.16 16.81 9.79
C ASP A 17 15.80 17.74 10.97
N ASP A 18 16.78 18.53 11.42
CA ASP A 18 16.61 19.46 12.54
C ASP A 18 15.59 20.59 12.25
N ALA A 19 15.31 20.86 10.97
CA ALA A 19 14.29 21.82 10.55
C ALA A 19 12.89 21.19 10.47
N GLY A 20 12.79 19.88 10.74
CA GLY A 20 11.56 19.11 10.66
C GLY A 20 11.16 18.71 9.25
N ALA A 21 12.04 18.85 8.26
CA ALA A 21 11.78 18.37 6.89
C ALA A 21 12.14 16.88 6.74
N VAL A 22 11.51 16.19 5.79
CA VAL A 22 11.84 14.77 5.52
C VAL A 22 13.23 14.68 4.89
N ALA A 23 14.10 13.89 5.52
CA ALA A 23 15.46 13.60 5.07
C ALA A 23 15.61 12.21 4.44
N GLY A 24 14.60 11.34 4.57
CA GLY A 24 14.67 9.97 4.06
C GLY A 24 13.72 9.01 4.78
N ILE A 25 14.03 7.71 4.65
CA ILE A 25 13.36 6.63 5.39
C ILE A 25 14.40 5.68 5.99
N THR A 26 13.98 4.92 7.00
CA THR A 26 14.69 3.71 7.45
C THR A 26 13.90 2.49 6.99
N THR A 27 14.57 1.49 6.44
CA THR A 27 13.93 0.18 6.18
C THR A 27 13.64 -0.56 7.49
N GLY A 28 12.81 -1.60 7.45
CA GLY A 28 12.57 -2.45 8.62
C GLY A 28 13.80 -3.25 9.06
N ASP A 29 13.90 -3.51 10.37
CA ASP A 29 14.87 -4.42 10.95
C ASP A 29 14.59 -5.87 10.55
N MET A 30 15.65 -6.66 10.37
CA MET A 30 15.58 -8.07 10.05
C MET A 30 16.10 -8.92 11.20
N GLY A 31 15.56 -10.14 11.34
CA GLY A 31 16.04 -11.07 12.36
C GLY A 31 15.44 -10.85 13.75
N LEU A 32 14.30 -10.16 13.87
CA LEU A 32 13.54 -10.09 15.13
C LEU A 32 12.63 -11.31 15.32
N ASN A 33 12.33 -11.66 16.57
CA ASN A 33 11.28 -12.63 16.91
C ASN A 33 9.90 -11.96 17.02
N ALA A 34 8.86 -12.73 17.34
CA ALA A 34 7.49 -12.20 17.47
C ALA A 34 7.32 -11.20 18.63
N GLN A 35 8.26 -11.19 19.58
CA GLN A 35 8.33 -10.29 20.73
C GLN A 35 9.18 -9.04 20.43
N GLY A 36 9.81 -8.97 19.25
CA GLY A 36 10.69 -7.86 18.87
C GLY A 36 12.12 -7.99 19.40
N GLU A 37 12.54 -9.17 19.88
CA GLU A 37 13.90 -9.40 20.38
C GLU A 37 14.83 -9.87 19.25
N GLU A 38 16.09 -9.45 19.31
CA GLU A 38 17.13 -9.80 18.33
C GLU A 38 17.45 -11.30 18.34
N LYS A 39 17.40 -11.93 17.16
CA LYS A 39 17.94 -13.28 16.95
C LYS A 39 19.41 -13.20 16.51
N PRO A 40 20.17 -14.32 16.51
CA PRO A 40 21.57 -14.33 16.08
C PRO A 40 21.86 -13.79 14.66
N GLY A 41 20.84 -13.63 13.81
CA GLY A 41 20.92 -13.03 12.47
C GLY A 41 20.31 -11.63 12.39
N PHE A 42 20.25 -10.90 13.50
CA PHE A 42 19.72 -9.54 13.52
C PHE A 42 20.53 -8.63 12.58
N THR A 43 19.82 -7.77 11.86
CA THR A 43 20.41 -6.70 11.06
C THR A 43 19.52 -5.48 11.17
N PRO A 44 20.07 -4.33 11.60
CA PRO A 44 19.29 -3.10 11.68
C PRO A 44 18.89 -2.62 10.29
N GLY A 45 17.76 -1.92 10.23
CA GLY A 45 17.29 -1.25 9.03
C GLY A 45 18.31 -0.26 8.47
N MET A 46 18.26 -0.05 7.15
CA MET A 46 19.15 0.88 6.45
C MET A 46 18.48 2.25 6.30
N ASN A 47 19.24 3.30 6.59
CA ASN A 47 18.83 4.67 6.29
C ASN A 47 19.06 5.00 4.83
N LEU A 48 17.99 5.33 4.11
CA LEU A 48 18.03 5.85 2.75
C LEU A 48 17.79 7.35 2.80
N LEU A 49 18.88 8.12 2.78
CA LEU A 49 18.84 9.58 2.74
C LEU A 49 18.63 10.07 1.32
N ALA A 50 17.76 11.05 1.16
CA ALA A 50 17.46 11.64 -0.13
C ALA A 50 17.16 13.13 0.00
N LYS A 51 17.44 13.89 -1.06
CA LYS A 51 17.00 15.29 -1.15
C LYS A 51 15.48 15.42 -1.23
N TYR A 52 14.83 14.41 -1.79
CA TYR A 52 13.38 14.31 -1.91
C TYR A 52 12.97 12.86 -1.73
N THR A 53 11.97 12.62 -0.89
CA THR A 53 11.38 11.30 -0.67
C THR A 53 9.94 11.34 -1.16
N LEU A 54 9.63 10.54 -2.18
CA LEU A 54 8.26 10.38 -2.69
C LEU A 54 7.57 9.22 -1.97
N PHE A 55 6.51 9.52 -1.23
CA PHE A 55 5.70 8.52 -0.54
C PHE A 55 4.58 8.03 -1.45
N ALA A 56 4.66 6.76 -1.85
CA ALA A 56 3.74 6.13 -2.79
C ALA A 56 3.22 4.76 -2.29
N GLU A 57 2.89 4.67 -0.99
CA GLU A 57 2.44 3.43 -0.34
C GLU A 57 1.07 2.92 -0.84
N GLY A 58 0.32 3.76 -1.56
CA GLY A 58 -1.03 3.47 -2.01
C GLY A 58 -2.09 3.76 -0.93
N CYS A 59 -3.18 2.99 -0.97
CA CYS A 59 -4.36 3.23 -0.13
C CYS A 59 -4.04 3.04 1.36
N ARG A 60 -4.24 4.10 2.16
CA ARG A 60 -4.06 4.10 3.61
C ARG A 60 -2.64 3.75 4.08
N GLY A 61 -1.63 4.27 3.38
CA GLY A 61 -0.21 4.14 3.74
C GLY A 61 0.10 4.50 5.20
N HIS A 62 0.96 3.71 5.83
CA HIS A 62 1.23 3.83 7.27
C HIS A 62 2.25 4.93 7.60
N LEU A 63 3.12 5.30 6.66
CA LEU A 63 3.98 6.48 6.77
C LEU A 63 3.20 7.72 6.32
N GLY A 64 2.39 7.61 5.26
CA GLY A 64 1.52 8.66 4.76
C GLY A 64 0.59 9.22 5.84
N LYS A 65 -0.06 8.36 6.64
CA LYS A 65 -0.88 8.81 7.78
C LYS A 65 -0.09 9.57 8.84
N GLN A 66 1.20 9.24 9.04
CA GLN A 66 2.07 9.95 9.98
C GLN A 66 2.45 11.33 9.43
N LEU A 67 2.75 11.42 8.12
CA LEU A 67 3.02 12.70 7.44
C LEU A 67 1.82 13.64 7.50
N ILE A 68 0.61 13.12 7.23
CA ILE A 68 -0.62 13.91 7.32
C ILE A 68 -0.79 14.47 8.72
N ALA A 69 -0.61 13.65 9.76
CA ALA A 69 -0.71 14.09 11.15
C ALA A 69 0.38 15.10 11.54
N ASN A 70 1.63 14.84 11.15
CA ASN A 70 2.78 15.68 11.52
C ASN A 70 2.73 17.07 10.86
N TYR A 71 2.33 17.14 9.59
CA TYR A 71 2.30 18.38 8.82
C TYR A 71 0.90 18.97 8.67
N HIS A 72 -0.12 18.40 9.31
CA HIS A 72 -1.53 18.81 9.22
C HIS A 72 -2.03 18.95 7.76
N LEU A 73 -1.67 17.98 6.91
CA LEU A 73 -1.92 18.06 5.46
C LEU A 73 -3.41 17.97 5.09
N ASP A 74 -4.24 17.51 6.02
CA ASP A 74 -5.69 17.36 5.89
C ASP A 74 -6.48 18.52 6.53
N ALA A 75 -5.81 19.58 6.98
CA ALA A 75 -6.48 20.73 7.58
C ALA A 75 -7.53 21.35 6.63
N GLY A 76 -8.79 21.39 7.09
CA GLY A 76 -9.92 21.91 6.31
C GLY A 76 -10.35 21.00 5.15
N ARG A 77 -10.01 19.72 5.18
CA ARG A 77 -10.39 18.71 4.19
C ARG A 77 -11.32 17.67 4.81
N ASP A 78 -12.14 17.06 3.96
CA ASP A 78 -12.96 15.92 4.36
C ASP A 78 -12.09 14.70 4.63
N PRO A 79 -12.47 13.83 5.60
CA PRO A 79 -11.74 12.61 5.87
C PRO A 79 -11.76 11.69 4.66
N GLN A 80 -10.69 10.93 4.47
CA GLN A 80 -10.60 9.97 3.38
C GLN A 80 -11.65 8.85 3.55
N HIS A 81 -12.37 8.56 2.48
CA HIS A 81 -13.34 7.46 2.40
C HIS A 81 -12.69 6.26 1.69
N TYR A 82 -12.96 5.06 2.20
CA TYR A 82 -12.32 3.83 1.76
C TYR A 82 -13.36 2.75 1.46
N ALA A 83 -12.98 1.81 0.60
CA ALA A 83 -13.70 0.55 0.41
C ALA A 83 -12.71 -0.61 0.47
N LEU A 84 -13.18 -1.78 0.90
CA LEU A 84 -12.42 -3.02 0.85
C LEU A 84 -12.70 -3.69 -0.50
N GLY A 85 -11.65 -3.97 -1.26
CA GLY A 85 -11.72 -4.78 -2.48
C GLY A 85 -11.21 -6.19 -2.21
N ILE A 86 -11.99 -7.20 -2.56
CA ILE A 86 -11.59 -8.61 -2.55
C ILE A 86 -11.50 -9.04 -4.01
N LYS A 87 -10.41 -9.72 -4.38
CA LYS A 87 -10.17 -10.19 -5.74
C LYS A 87 -9.69 -11.62 -5.72
N GLU A 88 -10.24 -12.42 -6.62
CA GLU A 88 -9.80 -13.77 -6.91
C GLU A 88 -9.43 -13.88 -8.40
N LEU A 89 -8.58 -14.83 -8.74
CA LEU A 89 -8.26 -15.20 -10.11
C LEU A 89 -8.78 -16.62 -10.35
N TRP A 90 -9.50 -16.79 -11.46
CA TRP A 90 -10.17 -18.04 -11.82
C TRP A 90 -9.70 -18.47 -13.21
N GLU A 91 -9.40 -19.76 -13.36
CA GLU A 91 -9.26 -20.40 -14.66
C GLU A 91 -10.62 -20.94 -15.08
N ILE A 92 -11.08 -20.59 -16.28
CA ILE A 92 -12.38 -21.02 -16.82
C ILE A 92 -12.20 -21.66 -18.18
N ALA A 93 -13.19 -22.45 -18.59
CA ALA A 93 -13.20 -23.05 -19.92
C ALA A 93 -13.10 -21.95 -21.02
N PRO A 94 -12.20 -22.09 -22.02
CA PRO A 94 -11.94 -21.05 -23.01
C PRO A 94 -13.20 -20.56 -23.74
N GLU A 95 -14.15 -21.44 -24.03
CA GLU A 95 -15.41 -21.12 -24.70
C GLU A 95 -16.35 -20.24 -23.86
N LYS A 96 -16.10 -20.13 -22.54
CA LYS A 96 -16.81 -19.23 -21.62
C LYS A 96 -16.08 -17.90 -21.43
N SER A 97 -14.83 -17.78 -21.87
CA SER A 97 -14.05 -16.54 -21.78
C SER A 97 -14.34 -15.65 -22.98
N ARG A 98 -14.60 -14.36 -22.71
CA ARG A 98 -14.76 -13.32 -23.71
C ARG A 98 -13.73 -12.23 -23.46
N PRO A 99 -12.48 -12.39 -23.91
CA PRO A 99 -11.42 -11.48 -23.51
C PRO A 99 -11.65 -10.05 -23.99
N GLY A 100 -11.47 -9.09 -23.08
CA GLY A 100 -11.78 -7.68 -23.29
C GLY A 100 -13.21 -7.29 -22.89
N GLU A 101 -14.06 -8.25 -22.52
CA GLU A 101 -15.30 -7.97 -21.81
C GLU A 101 -15.01 -7.47 -20.40
N VAL A 102 -15.82 -6.52 -19.91
CA VAL A 102 -15.72 -5.99 -18.54
C VAL A 102 -17.13 -5.93 -17.98
N ILE A 103 -17.36 -6.67 -16.91
CA ILE A 103 -18.66 -6.74 -16.23
C ILE A 103 -18.55 -5.99 -14.90
N HIS A 104 -19.55 -5.17 -14.61
CA HIS A 104 -19.79 -4.59 -13.30
C HIS A 104 -21.19 -4.95 -12.84
N ALA A 105 -21.35 -5.34 -11.58
CA ALA A 105 -22.65 -5.66 -11.00
C ALA A 105 -22.82 -4.98 -9.63
N SER A 106 -24.07 -4.70 -9.27
CA SER A 106 -24.46 -4.19 -7.96
C SER A 106 -25.86 -4.71 -7.61
N GLY A 107 -26.21 -4.69 -6.33
CA GLY A 107 -27.46 -5.26 -5.81
C GLY A 107 -27.16 -6.45 -4.90
N TRP A 108 -28.01 -7.49 -4.93
CA TRP A 108 -27.84 -8.67 -4.09
C TRP A 108 -26.39 -9.23 -4.20
N PRO A 109 -25.71 -9.58 -3.08
CA PRO A 109 -26.20 -9.73 -1.72
C PRO A 109 -26.12 -8.46 -0.84
N LEU A 110 -25.90 -7.28 -1.42
CA LEU A 110 -25.88 -6.02 -0.66
C LEU A 110 -27.27 -5.71 -0.10
N SER A 111 -27.32 -5.28 1.16
CA SER A 111 -28.53 -4.76 1.80
C SER A 111 -28.78 -3.31 1.40
N GLU A 112 -30.01 -2.84 1.60
CA GLU A 112 -30.37 -1.44 1.41
C GLU A 112 -29.44 -0.53 2.25
N GLY A 113 -28.90 0.52 1.61
CA GLY A 113 -27.95 1.46 2.23
C GLY A 113 -26.48 1.02 2.19
N ALA A 114 -26.16 -0.20 1.76
CA ALA A 114 -24.76 -0.61 1.54
C ALA A 114 -24.23 -0.07 0.20
N SER A 115 -22.97 0.35 0.18
CA SER A 115 -22.24 0.74 -1.03
C SER A 115 -21.25 -0.35 -1.40
N GLY A 116 -21.32 -0.87 -2.62
CA GLY A 116 -20.42 -1.90 -3.11
C GLY A 116 -20.83 -2.42 -4.48
N GLY A 117 -20.09 -3.42 -4.95
CA GLY A 117 -20.37 -4.09 -6.22
C GLY A 117 -19.33 -5.17 -6.51
N GLU A 118 -19.47 -5.77 -7.69
CA GLU A 118 -18.57 -6.77 -8.25
C GLU A 118 -17.97 -6.24 -9.55
N PHE A 119 -16.77 -6.71 -9.86
CA PHE A 119 -16.20 -6.60 -11.20
C PHE A 119 -15.72 -7.98 -11.68
N SER A 120 -15.85 -8.24 -12.97
CA SER A 120 -15.25 -9.40 -13.63
C SER A 120 -14.63 -8.98 -14.96
N VAL A 121 -13.41 -9.46 -15.19
CA VAL A 121 -12.63 -9.13 -16.39
C VAL A 121 -11.97 -10.42 -16.90
N PRO A 122 -12.52 -11.02 -17.96
CA PRO A 122 -11.85 -12.12 -18.65
C PRO A 122 -10.57 -11.60 -19.32
N HIS A 123 -9.43 -12.08 -18.82
CA HIS A 123 -8.14 -11.79 -19.42
C HIS A 123 -7.85 -12.77 -20.57
N ARG A 124 -7.05 -12.32 -21.56
CA ARG A 124 -6.36 -13.26 -22.46
C ARG A 124 -5.19 -13.86 -21.69
N GLU A 125 -4.98 -15.16 -21.86
CA GLU A 125 -3.65 -15.74 -21.64
C GLU A 125 -2.64 -15.13 -22.61
#